data_AF-F0RCE0-F1
#
_entry.id   AF-F0RCE0-F1
#
_cell.length_a   1.000
_cell.length_b   1.000
_cell.length_c   1.000
_cell.angle_alpha   90.00
_cell.angle_beta   90.00
_cell.angle_gamma   90.00
#
_symmetry.space_group_name_H-M   'P 1'
#
loop_
_entity.id
_entity.type
_entity.pdbx_description
1 polymer ?
#
loop_
_entity_poly.entity_id
_entity_poly.type
_entity_poly.pdbx_seq_one_letter_code
_entity_poly.pdbx_strand_id
1 'polypeptide(L)'
;MNTKKEVIIGFLVGIIANTIGTLAYILLFSDLSIVETYKAAVESDHIGSLLALGAILNLIAFFLFLKIKRDYRARGVLIATLLTALVILYYKVF
;
A
#
# COMPACT_ATOMS: atom_id res chain seq x y z
N MET A 1 21.84 -16.54 -2.43
CA MET A 1 20.83 -15.61 -1.88
C MET A 1 19.54 -16.41 -1.64
N ASN A 2 18.96 -16.39 -0.44
CA ASN A 2 17.75 -17.18 -0.17
C ASN A 2 16.53 -16.45 -0.75
N THR A 3 15.93 -17.02 -1.80
CA THR A 3 14.79 -16.45 -2.54
C THR A 3 13.60 -16.15 -1.63
N LYS A 4 13.34 -16.97 -0.60
CA LYS A 4 12.26 -16.70 0.37
C LYS A 4 12.49 -15.41 1.15
N LYS A 5 13.73 -15.15 1.57
CA LYS A 5 14.08 -13.91 2.30
C LYS A 5 13.86 -12.67 1.43
N GLU A 6 14.20 -12.74 0.15
CA GLU A 6 14.02 -11.62 -0.78
C GLU A 6 12.54 -11.30 -1.01
N VAL A 7 11.69 -12.32 -1.13
CA VAL A 7 10.24 -12.13 -1.23
C VAL A 7 9.68 -11.49 0.05
N ILE A 8 10.11 -11.94 1.23
CA ILE A 8 9.69 -11.35 2.51
C ILE A 8 10.11 -9.88 2.61
N ILE A 9 11.35 -9.55 2.21
CA ILE A 9 11.81 -8.15 2.19
C ILE A 9 10.94 -7.31 1.27
N GLY A 10 10.66 -7.81 0.06
CA GLY A 10 9.77 -7.12 -0.88
C GLY A 10 8.37 -6.90 -0.32
N PHE A 11 7.81 -7.91 0.33
CA PHE A 11 6.49 -7.83 0.97
C PHE A 11 6.45 -6.78 2.08
N LEU A 12 7.45 -6.77 2.97
CA LEU A 12 7.56 -5.75 4.02
C LEU A 12 7.71 -4.35 3.45
N VAL A 13 8.51 -4.18 2.38
CA VAL A 13 8.65 -2.90 1.68
C VAL A 13 7.30 -2.46 1.09
N GLY A 14 6.53 -3.37 0.50
CA GLY A 14 5.19 -3.07 0.00
C GLY A 14 4.17 -2.70 1.11
N ILE A 15 4.25 -3.30 2.30
CA ILE A 15 3.40 -2.85 3.41
C ILE A 15 3.78 -1.44 3.84
N ILE A 16 5.09 -1.20 4.04
CA ILE A 16 5.62 0.10 4.48
C ILE A 16 5.30 1.19 3.45
N ALA A 17 5.52 0.93 2.16
CA ALA A 17 5.22 1.87 1.09
C ALA A 17 3.72 2.22 1.05
N ASN A 18 2.82 1.24 1.22
CA ASN A 18 1.39 1.48 1.28
C ASN A 18 1.01 2.36 2.48
N THR A 19 1.51 2.03 3.67
CA THR A 19 1.26 2.82 4.89
C THR A 19 1.77 4.25 4.74
N ILE A 20 3.00 4.43 4.24
CA ILE A 20 3.57 5.76 3.99
C ILE A 20 2.73 6.51 2.95
N GLY A 21 2.27 5.85 1.89
CA GLY A 21 1.50 6.49 0.83
C GLY A 21 0.15 6.98 1.31
N THR A 22 -0.55 6.15 2.10
CA THR A 22 -1.80 6.56 2.73
C THR A 22 -1.59 7.69 3.72
N LEU A 23 -0.57 7.62 4.59
CA LEU A 23 -0.29 8.68 5.56
C LEU A 23 0.14 9.99 4.89
N ALA A 24 1.00 9.92 3.87
CA ALA A 24 1.43 11.08 3.10
C ALA A 24 0.24 11.75 2.41
N TYR A 25 -0.69 10.97 1.84
CA TYR A 25 -1.90 11.53 1.26
C TYR A 25 -2.74 12.28 2.31
N ILE A 26 -2.96 11.67 3.48
CA ILE A 26 -3.72 12.31 4.56
C ILE A 26 -3.05 13.61 4.99
N LEU A 27 -1.73 13.61 5.23
CA LEU A 27 -1.00 14.78 5.71
C LEU A 27 -0.87 15.91 4.68
N LEU A 28 -0.85 15.58 3.38
CA LEU A 28 -0.70 16.58 2.32
C LEU A 28 -2.02 17.15 1.81
N PHE A 29 -3.11 16.38 1.92
CA PHE A 29 -4.40 16.71 1.29
C PHE A 29 -5.57 16.81 2.26
N SER A 30 -5.38 16.50 3.56
CA SER A 30 -6.43 16.63 4.57
C SER A 30 -6.10 17.71 5.58
N ASP A 31 -7.07 18.61 5.82
CA ASP A 31 -7.03 19.61 6.91
C ASP A 31 -7.35 18.99 8.28
N LEU A 32 -7.79 17.73 8.32
CA LEU A 32 -8.14 16.98 9.52
C LEU A 32 -6.94 16.20 10.08
N SER A 33 -6.99 15.86 11.36
CA SER A 33 -5.99 14.97 11.95
C SER A 33 -6.07 13.56 11.34
N ILE A 34 -4.97 12.78 11.35
CA ILE A 34 -4.91 11.46 10.72
C ILE A 34 -6.07 10.55 11.14
N VAL A 35 -6.42 10.58 12.43
CA VAL A 35 -7.51 9.78 13.01
C VAL A 35 -8.87 10.25 12.52
N GLU A 36 -9.08 11.56 12.41
CA GLU A 36 -10.33 12.14 11.92
C GLU A 36 -10.50 11.92 10.42
N THR A 37 -9.45 12.06 9.61
CA THR A 37 -9.50 11.74 8.17
C THR A 37 -9.81 10.26 7.95
N TYR A 38 -9.22 9.37 8.76
CA TYR A 38 -9.53 7.94 8.70
C TYR A 38 -10.98 7.66 9.07
N LYS A 39 -11.49 8.24 10.18
CA LYS A 39 -12.90 8.10 10.57
C LYS A 39 -13.85 8.66 9.52
N ALA A 40 -13.57 9.84 8.97
CA ALA A 40 -14.37 10.44 7.92
C ALA A 40 -14.37 9.58 6.64
N ALA A 41 -13.23 8.99 6.27
CA ALA A 41 -13.15 8.05 5.16
C ALA A 41 -13.95 6.77 5.41
N VAL A 42 -14.01 6.30 6.67
CA VAL A 42 -14.86 5.18 7.08
C VAL A 42 -16.33 5.53 6.98
N GLU A 43 -16.74 6.66 7.56
CA GLU A 43 -18.14 7.13 7.56
C GLU A 43 -18.65 7.44 6.16
N SER A 44 -17.77 7.92 5.28
CA SER A 44 -18.13 8.28 3.90
C SER A 44 -18.01 7.10 2.92
N ASP A 45 -17.67 5.89 3.37
CA ASP A 45 -17.36 4.73 2.50
C ASP A 45 -16.23 4.98 1.47
N HIS A 46 -15.30 5.88 1.83
CA HIS A 46 -14.16 6.29 1.00
C HIS A 46 -12.83 5.63 1.42
N ILE A 47 -12.85 4.67 2.36
CA ILE A 47 -11.65 3.92 2.80
C ILE A 47 -10.95 3.28 1.60
N GLY A 48 -11.71 2.68 0.68
CA GLY A 48 -11.15 2.00 -0.48
C GLY A 48 -10.29 2.94 -1.35
N SER A 49 -10.75 4.17 -1.54
CA SER A 49 -10.01 5.20 -2.29
C SER A 49 -8.74 5.63 -1.55
N LEU A 50 -8.81 5.78 -0.23
CA LEU A 50 -7.67 6.15 0.62
C LEU A 50 -6.56 5.07 0.61
N LEU A 51 -6.95 3.80 0.67
CA LEU A 51 -6.02 2.67 0.57
C LEU A 51 -5.48 2.50 -0.87
N ALA A 52 -6.30 2.75 -1.89
CA ALA A 52 -5.86 2.72 -3.28
C ALA A 52 -4.76 3.75 -3.58
N LEU A 53 -4.83 4.93 -2.96
CA LEU A 53 -3.78 5.94 -3.02
C LEU A 53 -2.47 5.46 -2.39
N GLY A 54 -2.55 4.75 -1.26
CA GLY A 54 -1.38 4.07 -0.67
C GLY A 54 -0.75 3.07 -1.64
N ALA A 55 -1.57 2.30 -2.35
CA ALA A 55 -1.10 1.28 -3.29
C ALA A 55 -0.35 1.88 -4.50
N ILE A 56 -0.51 3.16 -4.81
CA ILE A 56 0.29 3.85 -5.83
C ILE A 56 1.78 3.84 -5.44
N LEU A 57 2.12 4.08 -4.16
CA LEU A 57 3.52 3.98 -3.72
C LEU A 57 4.07 2.55 -3.82
N ASN A 58 3.22 1.52 -3.69
CA ASN A 58 3.65 0.15 -3.94
C ASN A 58 4.03 -0.08 -5.39
N LEU A 59 3.32 0.52 -6.34
CA LEU A 59 3.70 0.45 -7.76
C LEU A 59 5.08 1.11 -7.99
N ILE A 60 5.36 2.22 -7.34
CA ILE A 60 6.69 2.86 -7.40
C ILE A 60 7.77 1.92 -6.85
N ALA A 61 7.55 1.34 -5.66
CA ALA A 61 8.50 0.39 -5.08
C ALA A 61 8.69 -0.87 -5.94
N PHE A 62 7.61 -1.36 -6.55
CA PHE A 62 7.62 -2.49 -7.47
C PHE A 62 8.48 -2.21 -8.71
N PHE A 63 8.22 -1.10 -9.42
CA PHE A 63 9.00 -0.72 -10.60
C PHE A 63 10.45 -0.38 -10.25
N LEU A 64 10.72 0.18 -9.07
CA LEU A 64 12.08 0.42 -8.60
C LEU A 64 12.85 -0.91 -8.47
N PHE A 65 12.26 -1.93 -7.84
CA PHE A 65 12.88 -3.25 -7.72
C PHE A 65 13.08 -3.94 -9.08
N LEU A 66 12.14 -3.81 -10.01
CA LEU A 66 12.32 -4.31 -11.39
C LEU A 66 13.50 -3.61 -12.08
N LYS A 67 13.59 -2.28 -11.98
CA LYS A 67 14.67 -1.49 -12.60
C LYS A 67 16.06 -1.91 -12.12
N ILE A 68 16.19 -2.27 -10.84
CA ILE A 68 17.46 -2.75 -10.25
C ILE A 68 17.63 -4.28 -10.31
N LYS A 69 16.83 -4.99 -11.13
CA LYS A 69 16.89 -6.45 -11.33
C LYS A 69 16.72 -7.27 -10.05
N ARG A 70 15.82 -6.83 -9.16
CA ARG A 70 15.49 -7.50 -7.89
C ARG A 70 14.10 -8.16 -7.96
N ASP A 71 13.92 -9.07 -8.90
CA ASP A 71 12.62 -9.66 -9.26
C ASP A 71 11.92 -10.35 -8.09
N TYR A 72 12.66 -11.04 -7.22
CA TYR A 72 12.09 -11.67 -6.02
C TYR A 72 11.53 -10.66 -5.02
N ARG A 73 12.17 -9.49 -4.86
CA ARG A 73 11.64 -8.40 -4.02
C ARG A 73 10.43 -7.76 -4.70
N ALA A 74 10.49 -7.53 -6.01
CA ALA A 74 9.35 -7.05 -6.78
C ALA A 74 8.13 -7.97 -6.61
N ARG A 75 8.32 -9.30 -6.64
CA ARG A 75 7.28 -10.29 -6.36
C ARG A 75 6.70 -10.16 -4.96
N GLY A 76 7.54 -9.90 -3.96
CA GLY A 76 7.09 -9.59 -2.60
C GLY A 76 6.19 -8.36 -2.53
N VAL A 77 6.58 -7.27 -3.21
CA VAL A 77 5.76 -6.04 -3.29
C VAL A 77 4.42 -6.32 -3.96
N LEU A 78 4.39 -7.09 -5.06
CA LEU A 78 3.12 -7.48 -5.71
C LEU A 78 2.18 -8.23 -4.79
N ILE A 79 2.70 -9.15 -3.96
CA ILE A 79 1.88 -9.88 -2.98
C ILE A 79 1.27 -8.89 -1.98
N ALA A 80 2.04 -7.91 -1.49
CA ALA A 80 1.51 -6.87 -0.62
C ALA A 80 0.43 -6.03 -1.31
N THR A 81 0.64 -5.63 -2.57
CA THR A 81 -0.36 -4.90 -3.36
C THR A 81 -1.66 -5.69 -3.55
N LEU A 82 -1.57 -6.99 -3.86
CA LEU A 82 -2.74 -7.85 -3.99
C LEU A 82 -3.49 -7.97 -2.66
N LEU A 83 -2.76 -8.09 -1.54
CA LEU A 83 -3.36 -8.12 -0.22
C LEU A 83 -4.09 -6.81 0.09
N THR A 84 -3.49 -5.65 -0.20
CA THR A 84 -4.17 -4.35 -0.08
C THR A 84 -5.42 -4.28 -0.95
N ALA A 85 -5.37 -4.77 -2.19
CA ALA A 85 -6.53 -4.81 -3.07
C ALA A 85 -7.66 -5.70 -2.53
N LEU A 86 -7.34 -6.85 -1.93
CA LEU A 86 -8.32 -7.70 -1.26
C LEU A 86 -8.93 -7.02 -0.03
N VAL A 87 -8.13 -6.27 0.74
CA VAL A 87 -8.64 -5.47 1.87
C VAL A 87 -9.59 -4.38 1.38
N ILE A 88 -9.24 -3.67 0.30
CA ILE A 88 -10.12 -2.68 -0.33
C ILE A 88 -11.43 -3.32 -0.80
N LEU A 89 -11.34 -4.48 -1.44
CA LEU A 89 -12.52 -5.21 -1.92
C LEU A 89 -13.42 -5.62 -0.76
N TYR A 90 -12.84 -6.10 0.34
CA TYR A 90 -13.59 -6.46 1.54
C TYR A 90 -14.40 -5.27 2.07
N TYR A 91 -13.75 -4.12 2.30
CA TYR A 91 -14.42 -2.90 2.77
C TYR A 91 -15.48 -2.36 1.81
N LYS A 92 -15.36 -2.64 0.51
CA LYS A 92 -16.30 -2.13 -0.50
C LYS A 92 -17.52 -3.05 -0.69
N VAL A 93 -17.40 -4.32 -0.35
CA VAL A 93 -18.45 -5.33 -0.57
C VAL A 93 -19.26 -5.61 0.69
N PHE A 94 -18.64 -5.52 1.87
CA PHE A 94 -19.24 -5.81 3.17
C PHE A 94 -19.21 -4.59 4.08
#